data_AF-A0A7Y3MQW1-F1
#
_entry.id   AF-A0A7Y3MQW1-F1
#
_cell.length_a   1.000
_cell.length_b   1.000
_cell.length_c   1.000
_cell.angle_alpha   90.00
_cell.angle_beta   90.00
_cell.angle_gamma   90.00
#
_symmetry.space_group_name_H-M   'P 1'
#
loop_
_entity.id
_entity.type
_entity.pdbx_description
1 polymer ?
#
loop_
_entity_poly.entity_id
_entity_poly.type
_entity_poly.pdbx_seq_one_letter_code
_entity_poly.pdbx_strand_id
1 'polypeptide(L)'
;MLTILGSCRSEKKDPEPISTEIDAEQEPVDSPRIETGTSIDFAGSYTIEEKGKFTLEIAQMYTLYKNGRASWLYLRHGADGAVKVEDKRSGSWTATANGVTIEVEGKLGTIKEVYEMRDNRLTNVDEPEMYLKKTDK
;
A
#
# COMPACT_ATOMS: atom_id res chain seq x y z
N MET A 1 -13.96 13.49 73.28
CA MET A 1 -13.53 12.08 73.08
C MET A 1 -12.83 12.03 71.74
N LEU A 2 -11.51 12.17 71.65
CA LEU A 2 -10.42 11.29 72.14
C LEU A 2 -10.39 9.92 71.42
N THR A 3 -9.58 9.89 70.36
CA THR A 3 -8.58 8.87 69.93
C THR A 3 -9.00 7.41 69.79
N ILE A 4 -8.75 6.78 68.63
CA ILE A 4 -7.86 5.59 68.47
C ILE A 4 -7.20 5.61 67.08
N LEU A 5 -5.88 5.41 67.08
CA LEU A 5 -4.96 5.23 65.96
C LEU A 5 -5.08 3.81 65.36
N GLY A 6 -5.01 3.69 64.04
CA GLY A 6 -4.82 2.43 63.34
C GLY A 6 -3.64 2.52 62.39
N SER A 7 -2.46 2.10 62.88
CA SER A 7 -1.21 2.04 62.14
C SER A 7 -1.15 0.74 61.34
N CYS A 8 -1.18 0.82 60.01
CA CYS A 8 -0.84 -0.31 59.14
C CYS A 8 0.56 -0.08 58.55
N ARG A 9 1.52 -0.74 59.20
CA ARG A 9 2.90 -0.88 58.73
C ARG A 9 2.90 -1.88 57.57
N SER A 10 3.16 -1.41 56.36
CA SER A 10 3.40 -2.29 55.20
C SER A 10 4.90 -2.27 54.92
N GLU A 11 5.56 -3.41 55.15
CA GLU A 11 6.95 -3.65 54.77
C GLU A 11 7.07 -3.64 53.24
N LYS A 12 7.78 -2.63 52.70
CA LYS A 12 8.29 -2.68 51.34
C LYS A 12 9.47 -3.64 51.31
N LYS A 13 9.30 -4.77 50.64
CA LYS A 13 10.41 -5.61 50.19
C LYS A 13 10.88 -5.04 48.86
N ASP A 14 12.12 -4.56 48.82
CA ASP A 14 12.74 -4.14 47.56
C ASP A 14 12.97 -5.37 46.68
N PRO A 15 12.58 -5.34 45.39
CA PRO A 15 12.93 -6.40 44.46
C PRO A 15 14.41 -6.29 44.08
N GLU A 16 15.13 -7.42 44.16
CA GLU A 16 16.50 -7.52 43.65
C GLU A 16 16.53 -7.21 42.14
N PRO A 17 17.55 -6.49 41.65
CA PRO A 17 17.71 -6.25 40.22
C PRO A 17 18.14 -7.55 39.52
N ILE A 18 17.28 -8.06 38.64
CA ILE A 18 17.62 -9.12 37.69
C ILE A 18 18.55 -8.49 36.64
N SER A 19 19.85 -8.72 36.80
CA SER A 19 20.85 -8.39 35.78
C SER A 19 20.78 -9.46 34.69
N THR A 20 20.11 -9.17 33.58
CA THR A 20 20.20 -9.99 32.37
C THR A 20 21.16 -9.31 31.41
N GLU A 21 22.44 -9.71 31.46
CA GLU A 21 23.37 -9.46 30.36
C GLU A 21 22.89 -10.33 29.18
N ILE A 22 22.11 -9.74 28.30
CA ILE A 22 21.76 -10.34 27.00
C ILE A 22 22.82 -9.83 26.03
N ASP A 23 23.90 -10.59 25.92
CA ASP A 23 24.86 -10.47 24.82
C ASP A 23 24.19 -11.05 23.57
N ALA A 24 23.41 -10.20 22.90
CA ALA A 24 22.91 -10.48 21.57
C ALA A 24 23.85 -9.79 20.57
N GLU A 25 24.87 -10.52 20.12
CA GLU A 25 25.46 -10.29 18.80
C GLU A 25 24.34 -10.47 17.76
N GLN A 26 23.60 -9.39 17.50
CA GLN A 26 22.75 -9.30 16.32
C GLN A 26 23.68 -9.10 15.14
N GLU A 27 23.84 -10.16 14.33
CA GLU A 27 24.39 -9.99 13.00
C GLU A 27 23.59 -8.91 12.27
N PRO A 28 24.25 -7.98 11.55
CA PRO A 28 23.56 -6.91 10.85
C PRO A 28 22.60 -7.55 9.85
N VAL A 29 21.30 -7.39 10.10
CA VAL A 29 20.25 -7.79 9.15
C VAL A 29 20.47 -6.94 7.91
N ASP A 30 21.04 -7.56 6.87
CA ASP A 30 21.29 -6.94 5.58
C ASP A 30 19.96 -6.38 5.07
N SER A 31 19.82 -5.06 5.17
CA SER A 31 18.60 -4.38 4.76
C SER A 31 18.44 -4.62 3.26
N PRO A 32 17.27 -5.11 2.79
CA PRO A 32 17.10 -5.48 1.40
C PRO A 32 17.42 -4.29 0.50
N ARG A 33 18.51 -4.42 -0.24
CA ARG A 33 18.96 -3.43 -1.23
C ARG A 33 17.93 -3.44 -2.35
N ILE A 34 17.07 -2.42 -2.37
CA ILE A 34 16.09 -2.23 -3.45
C ILE A 34 16.89 -2.04 -4.74
N GLU A 35 16.81 -3.00 -5.66
CA GLU A 35 17.37 -2.86 -7.00
C GLU A 35 16.61 -1.74 -7.72
N THR A 36 17.20 -0.55 -7.75
CA THR A 36 16.58 0.69 -8.26
C THR A 36 16.40 0.71 -9.77
N GLY A 37 16.89 -0.30 -10.50
CA GLY A 37 16.82 -0.38 -11.96
C GLY A 37 15.43 -0.72 -12.49
N THR A 38 14.74 -1.68 -11.88
CA THR A 38 13.46 -2.23 -12.37
C THR A 38 12.25 -1.39 -11.98
N SER A 39 12.33 -0.60 -10.91
CA SER A 39 11.19 0.24 -10.48
C SER A 39 10.97 1.45 -11.38
N ILE A 40 11.99 2.00 -12.04
CA ILE A 40 11.83 3.22 -12.85
C ILE A 40 10.97 2.98 -14.09
N ASP A 41 11.03 1.78 -14.69
CA ASP A 41 10.38 1.46 -15.96
C ASP A 41 8.85 1.41 -15.86
N PHE A 42 8.34 1.04 -14.68
CA PHE A 42 6.91 0.95 -14.40
C PHE A 42 6.29 2.27 -13.95
N ALA A 43 7.08 3.32 -13.69
CA ALA A 43 6.53 4.62 -13.39
C ALA A 43 5.81 5.20 -14.62
N GLY A 44 4.68 5.89 -14.39
CA GLY A 44 3.87 6.52 -15.43
C GLY A 44 2.38 6.55 -15.10
N SER A 45 1.58 7.03 -16.05
CA SER A 45 0.13 7.04 -15.95
C SER A 45 -0.48 5.87 -16.72
N TYR A 46 -1.53 5.29 -16.14
CA TYR A 46 -2.18 4.08 -16.62
C TYR A 46 -3.70 4.22 -16.55
N THR A 47 -4.39 3.62 -17.50
CA THR A 47 -5.83 3.33 -17.43
C THR A 47 -6.04 1.83 -17.27
N ILE A 48 -7.06 1.43 -16.54
CA ILE A 48 -7.52 0.03 -16.54
C ILE A 48 -8.38 -0.21 -17.77
N GLU A 49 -8.10 -1.30 -18.49
CA GLU A 49 -9.00 -1.83 -19.52
C GLU A 49 -9.50 -3.21 -19.10
N GLU A 50 -10.79 -3.47 -19.34
CA GLU A 50 -11.42 -4.78 -19.13
C GLU A 50 -11.79 -5.39 -20.49
N LYS A 51 -11.40 -6.65 -20.71
CA LYS A 51 -11.65 -7.32 -21.99
C LYS A 51 -13.16 -7.49 -22.22
N GLY A 52 -13.64 -7.02 -23.37
CA GLY A 52 -15.05 -7.19 -23.76
C GLY A 52 -16.05 -6.28 -23.04
N LYS A 53 -15.60 -5.42 -22.12
CA LYS A 53 -16.43 -4.40 -21.46
C LYS A 53 -15.86 -3.01 -21.70
N PHE A 54 -16.06 -2.49 -22.90
CA PHE A 54 -15.95 -1.04 -23.12
C PHE A 54 -17.28 -0.41 -22.71
N THR A 55 -17.40 -0.05 -21.43
CA THR A 55 -18.42 0.93 -21.05
C THR A 55 -17.72 2.28 -21.02
N LEU A 56 -18.13 3.18 -21.93
CA LEU A 56 -17.71 4.58 -21.91
C LEU A 56 -18.11 5.30 -20.60
N GLU A 57 -18.81 4.61 -19.70
CA GLU A 57 -19.41 5.14 -18.49
C GLU A 57 -18.42 5.27 -17.34
N ILE A 58 -17.37 4.43 -17.27
CA ILE A 58 -16.47 4.35 -16.11
C ILE A 58 -15.03 4.21 -16.60
N ALA A 59 -14.13 5.01 -16.04
CA ALA A 59 -12.69 4.87 -16.25
C ALA A 59 -11.95 4.89 -14.90
N GLN A 60 -11.00 3.98 -14.75
CA GLN A 60 -10.07 3.97 -13.61
C GLN A 60 -8.69 4.34 -14.10
N MET A 61 -8.02 5.25 -13.38
CA MET A 61 -6.67 5.69 -13.72
C MET A 61 -5.73 5.54 -12.53
N TYR A 62 -4.51 5.09 -12.79
CA TYR A 62 -3.41 5.07 -11.85
C TYR A 62 -2.29 6.00 -12.32
N THR A 63 -1.62 6.65 -11.38
CA THR A 63 -0.33 7.32 -11.60
C THR A 63 0.68 6.74 -10.64
N LEU A 64 1.71 6.10 -11.18
CA LEU A 64 2.80 5.47 -10.45
C LEU A 64 4.03 6.40 -10.50
N TYR A 65 4.36 7.01 -9.36
CA TYR A 65 5.48 7.94 -9.26
C TYR A 65 6.79 7.19 -8.99
N LYS A 66 7.90 7.66 -9.55
CA LYS A 66 9.25 7.07 -9.38
C LYS A 66 9.73 6.92 -7.93
N ASN A 67 9.10 7.64 -7.00
CA ASN A 67 9.41 7.56 -5.56
C ASN A 67 8.56 6.50 -4.81
N GLY A 68 7.87 5.61 -5.51
CA GLY A 68 7.05 4.56 -4.92
C GLY A 68 5.66 5.04 -4.46
N ARG A 69 5.28 6.31 -4.70
CA ARG A 69 3.90 6.77 -4.45
C ARG A 69 2.98 6.38 -5.59
N ALA A 70 1.72 6.13 -5.28
CA ALA A 70 0.64 5.91 -6.23
C ALA A 70 -0.49 6.94 -6.04
N SER A 71 -1.18 7.27 -7.11
CA SER A 71 -2.47 7.96 -7.10
C SER A 71 -3.47 7.18 -7.94
N TRP A 72 -4.71 7.12 -7.48
CA TRP A 72 -5.80 6.45 -8.17
C TRP A 72 -6.98 7.40 -8.33
N LEU A 73 -7.64 7.34 -9.48
CA LEU A 73 -8.80 8.15 -9.83
C LEU A 73 -9.90 7.24 -10.38
N TYR A 74 -11.11 7.45 -9.86
CA TYR A 74 -12.32 6.82 -10.37
C TYR A 74 -13.16 7.89 -11.08
N LEU A 75 -13.32 7.73 -12.38
CA LEU A 75 -14.03 8.65 -13.26
C LEU A 75 -15.34 8.03 -13.71
N ARG A 76 -16.39 8.85 -13.77
CA ARG A 76 -17.67 8.48 -14.37
C ARG A 76 -18.05 9.49 -15.45
N HIS A 77 -18.50 8.99 -16.59
CA HIS A 77 -19.07 9.83 -17.64
C HIS A 77 -20.55 10.05 -17.36
N GLY A 78 -20.94 11.32 -17.31
CA GLY A 78 -22.34 11.72 -17.24
C GLY A 78 -23.06 11.52 -18.57
N ALA A 79 -24.39 11.49 -18.52
CA ALA A 79 -25.24 11.43 -19.72
C ALA A 79 -25.07 12.65 -20.65
N ASP A 80 -24.54 13.75 -20.11
CA ASP A 80 -24.18 14.99 -20.82
C ASP A 80 -22.79 14.92 -21.48
N GLY A 81 -22.08 13.80 -21.35
CA GLY A 81 -20.71 13.62 -21.82
C GLY A 81 -19.65 14.25 -20.93
N ALA A 82 -20.04 14.87 -19.81
CA ALA A 82 -19.08 15.43 -18.86
C ALA A 82 -18.41 14.30 -18.06
N VAL A 83 -17.08 14.40 -17.86
CA VAL A 83 -16.34 13.48 -16.99
C VAL A 83 -16.33 14.04 -15.58
N LYS A 84 -16.76 13.23 -14.61
CA LYS A 84 -16.73 13.56 -13.19
C LYS A 84 -15.74 12.66 -12.47
N VAL A 85 -14.92 13.26 -11.61
CA VAL A 85 -14.10 12.53 -10.64
C VAL A 85 -15.01 12.17 -9.47
N GLU A 86 -15.34 10.90 -9.35
CA GLU A 86 -16.21 10.37 -8.28
C GLU A 86 -15.39 10.00 -7.03
N ASP A 87 -14.14 9.56 -7.22
CA ASP A 87 -13.23 9.30 -6.12
C ASP A 87 -11.76 9.53 -6.51
N LYS A 88 -10.95 9.84 -5.50
CA LYS A 88 -9.50 10.03 -5.63
C LYS A 88 -8.80 9.47 -4.41
N ARG A 89 -7.86 8.56 -4.63
CA ARG A 89 -7.05 7.93 -3.58
C ARG A 89 -5.57 8.11 -3.82
N SER A 90 -4.80 7.94 -2.75
CA SER A 90 -3.34 7.89 -2.78
C SER A 90 -2.86 6.66 -2.04
N GLY A 91 -1.66 6.21 -2.38
CA GLY A 91 -1.04 5.08 -1.73
C GLY A 91 0.40 4.90 -2.18
N SER A 92 0.83 3.65 -2.22
CA SER A 92 2.17 3.25 -2.62
C SER A 92 2.14 2.18 -3.69
N TRP A 93 3.29 1.94 -4.30
CA TRP A 93 3.48 0.78 -5.16
C TRP A 93 4.92 0.30 -5.08
N THR A 94 5.11 -0.97 -5.39
CA THR A 94 6.41 -1.62 -5.52
C THR A 94 6.48 -2.36 -6.84
N ALA A 95 7.71 -2.55 -7.35
CA ALA A 95 7.97 -3.31 -8.55
C ALA A 95 8.79 -4.55 -8.24
N THR A 96 8.57 -5.59 -9.03
CA THR A 96 9.48 -6.73 -9.17
C THR A 96 10.01 -6.74 -10.60
N ALA A 97 10.85 -7.72 -10.95
CA ALA A 97 11.28 -7.92 -12.34
C ALA A 97 10.11 -8.16 -13.31
N ASN A 98 9.00 -8.70 -12.82
CA ASN A 98 7.89 -9.18 -13.66
C ASN A 98 6.58 -8.44 -13.43
N GLY A 99 6.54 -7.37 -12.65
CA GLY A 99 5.25 -6.77 -12.32
C GLY A 99 5.29 -5.67 -11.28
N VAL A 100 4.09 -5.21 -10.91
CA VAL A 100 3.88 -4.19 -9.88
C VAL A 100 2.83 -4.63 -8.87
N THR A 101 2.99 -4.20 -7.62
CA THR A 101 1.96 -4.28 -6.60
C THR A 101 1.56 -2.86 -6.23
N ILE A 102 0.27 -2.53 -6.32
CA ILE A 102 -0.28 -1.22 -6.01
C ILE A 102 -1.13 -1.35 -4.74
N GLU A 103 -0.91 -0.48 -3.78
CA GLU A 103 -1.67 -0.42 -2.53
C GLU A 103 -2.24 0.99 -2.36
N VAL A 104 -3.56 1.14 -2.34
CA VAL A 104 -4.25 2.43 -2.16
C VAL A 104 -5.26 2.38 -1.03
N GLU A 105 -5.37 3.44 -0.24
CA GLU A 105 -6.30 3.50 0.89
C GLU A 105 -7.73 3.80 0.42
N GLY A 106 -8.62 2.81 0.45
CA GLY A 106 -10.05 2.97 0.16
C GLY A 106 -10.89 3.29 1.41
N LYS A 107 -12.16 3.65 1.21
CA LYS A 107 -13.13 3.86 2.31
C LYS A 107 -13.34 2.62 3.18
N LEU A 108 -13.24 1.42 2.59
CA LEU A 108 -13.50 0.14 3.24
C LEU A 108 -12.20 -0.57 3.67
N GLY A 109 -11.05 0.08 3.51
CA GLY A 109 -9.74 -0.49 3.78
C GLY A 109 -8.78 -0.33 2.61
N THR A 110 -7.58 -0.88 2.77
CA THR A 110 -6.55 -0.87 1.73
C THR A 110 -6.94 -1.80 0.59
N ILE A 111 -6.98 -1.24 -0.62
CA ILE A 111 -7.09 -2.00 -1.86
C ILE A 111 -5.67 -2.37 -2.26
N LYS A 112 -5.41 -3.66 -2.44
CA LYS A 112 -4.12 -4.19 -2.89
C LYS A 112 -4.36 -4.93 -4.19
N GLU A 113 -3.67 -4.49 -5.25
CA GLU A 113 -3.77 -5.09 -6.58
C GLU A 113 -2.37 -5.51 -7.04
N VAL A 114 -2.26 -6.73 -7.56
CA VAL A 114 -1.00 -7.28 -8.08
C VAL A 114 -1.15 -7.44 -9.59
N TYR A 115 -0.21 -6.86 -10.33
CA TYR A 115 -0.16 -6.93 -11.78
C TYR A 115 1.15 -7.59 -12.23
N GLU A 116 1.04 -8.57 -13.11
CA GLU A 116 2.19 -9.27 -13.70
C GLU A 116 2.28 -9.02 -15.21
N MET A 117 3.50 -8.99 -15.72
CA MET A 117 3.79 -8.85 -17.14
C MET A 117 3.41 -10.15 -17.86
N ARG A 118 2.37 -10.09 -18.69
CA ARG A 118 1.87 -11.18 -19.55
C ARG A 118 1.57 -10.62 -20.92
N ASP A 119 2.08 -11.25 -21.98
CA ASP A 119 1.88 -10.80 -23.37
C ASP A 119 2.19 -9.30 -23.58
N ASN A 120 3.27 -8.83 -22.93
CA ASN A 120 3.70 -7.42 -22.94
C ASN A 120 2.66 -6.43 -22.36
N ARG A 121 1.87 -6.88 -21.37
CA ARG A 121 0.88 -6.08 -20.63
C ARG A 121 0.95 -6.40 -19.14
N LEU A 122 0.67 -5.43 -18.30
CA LEU A 122 0.50 -5.63 -16.86
C LEU A 122 -0.92 -6.11 -16.59
N THR A 123 -1.11 -7.41 -16.40
CA THR A 123 -2.41 -8.05 -16.17
C THR A 123 -2.63 -8.32 -14.69
N ASN A 124 -3.82 -8.01 -14.19
CA ASN A 124 -4.16 -8.26 -12.78
C ASN A 124 -4.14 -9.78 -12.50
N VAL A 125 -3.52 -10.19 -11.40
CA VAL A 125 -3.36 -11.60 -11.04
C VAL A 125 -4.71 -12.23 -10.64
N ASP A 126 -5.54 -11.50 -9.89
CA ASP A 126 -6.82 -11.96 -9.38
C ASP A 126 -7.95 -11.78 -10.42
N GLU A 127 -7.83 -10.77 -11.29
CA GLU A 127 -8.79 -10.44 -12.36
C GLU A 127 -8.11 -10.41 -13.75
N PRO A 128 -7.82 -11.56 -14.39
CA PRO A 128 -7.01 -11.62 -15.61
C PRO A 128 -7.59 -10.89 -16.84
N GLU A 129 -8.87 -10.50 -16.79
CA GLU A 129 -9.52 -9.69 -17.82
C GLU A 129 -9.18 -8.20 -17.70
N MET A 130 -8.67 -7.76 -16.54
CA MET A 130 -8.20 -6.41 -16.25
C MET A 130 -6.69 -6.28 -16.49
N TYR A 131 -6.30 -5.20 -17.16
CA TYR A 131 -4.89 -4.88 -17.37
C TYR A 131 -4.64 -3.38 -17.36
N LEU A 132 -3.43 -3.00 -16.94
CA LEU A 132 -2.96 -1.62 -16.99
C LEU A 132 -2.44 -1.30 -18.38
N LYS A 133 -3.05 -0.30 -19.02
CA LYS A 133 -2.59 0.30 -20.26
C LYS A 133 -1.94 1.63 -19.97
N LYS A 134 -0.66 1.76 -20.31
CA LYS A 134 0.08 3.02 -20.15
C LYS A 134 -0.55 4.08 -21.08
N THR A 135 -0.88 5.24 -20.54
CA THR A 135 -1.49 6.35 -21.29
C THR A 135 -0.45 7.24 -21.96
N ASP A 136 0.79 7.14 -21.51
CA ASP A 136 1.86 8.05 -21.88
C ASP A 136 2.68 7.38 -23.00
N LYS A 137 2.61 7.95 -24.21
CA LYS A 137 3.53 7.75 -25.33
C LYS A 137 4.01 9.11 -25.82
#